data_AF-A0A133VMF9-F1
#
_entry.id   AF-A0A133VMF9-F1
#
_cell.length_a   1.000
_cell.length_b   1.000
_cell.length_c   1.000
_cell.angle_alpha   90.00
_cell.angle_beta   90.00
_cell.angle_gamma   90.00
#
_symmetry.space_group_name_H-M   'P 1'
#
loop_
_entity.id
_entity.type
_entity.pdbx_description
1 polymer ?
#
loop_
_entity_poly.entity_id
_entity_poly.type
_entity_poly.pdbx_seq_one_letter_code
_entity_poly.pdbx_strand_id
1 'polypeptide(L)'
;MVYMPSVKYSDQNEDTVIVEDESGSMGDTDYKPTRLGGVKEAGEAHIEEKASSYPENRVGIVSYSGKARTLCPLTPVGSGKKKLLKALEKLSSGGTTNITAGLREAGKLLLDGEDSIGMDEGLMEGLSRLIFGEPAKKKDSKSSGQGNQKRIILLTDGKNRTGPSPVKTGKKIKKAGVIIDCIGIAGSPDEVGEKDLKKIASTGKNGKPRYWFIGDKGKLIKKYKELSKHIKPA
;
A
#
# COMPACT_ATOMS: atom_id res chain seq x y z
N MET A 1 8.48 39.28 6.13
CA MET A 1 9.06 38.01 6.62
C MET A 1 7.94 37.27 7.35
N VAL A 2 7.28 36.33 6.67
CA VAL A 2 6.10 35.63 7.22
C VAL A 2 6.60 34.37 7.91
N TYR A 3 6.38 34.29 9.23
CA TYR A 3 6.70 33.13 10.04
C TYR A 3 5.76 31.97 9.66
N MET A 4 6.30 30.96 8.98
CA MET A 4 5.62 29.68 8.81
C MET A 4 6.13 28.74 9.92
N PRO A 5 5.28 28.29 10.86
CA PRO A 5 5.72 27.38 11.90
C PRO A 5 6.20 26.06 11.26
N SER A 6 7.43 25.66 11.58
CA SER A 6 7.99 24.37 11.18
C SER A 6 7.31 23.27 11.99
N VAL A 7 6.25 22.67 11.43
CA VAL A 7 5.66 21.46 11.99
C VAL A 7 6.71 20.34 11.90
N LYS A 8 7.12 19.78 13.03
CA LYS A 8 7.94 18.57 13.03
C LYS A 8 7.09 17.43 12.48
N TYR A 9 7.49 16.88 11.34
CA TYR A 9 6.78 15.76 10.68
C TYR A 9 6.61 14.51 11.57
N SER A 10 7.28 14.44 12.72
CA SER A 10 7.16 13.37 13.72
C SER A 10 5.80 13.30 14.42
N ASP A 11 4.95 14.33 14.32
CA ASP A 11 3.74 14.46 15.14
C ASP A 11 2.44 14.20 14.35
N GLN A 12 2.54 13.80 13.08
CA GLN A 12 1.38 13.49 12.23
C GLN A 12 1.00 12.01 12.35
N ASN A 13 -0.28 11.74 12.62
CA ASN A 13 -0.81 10.38 12.61
C ASN A 13 -0.71 9.75 11.21
N GLU A 14 -0.58 8.42 11.18
CA GLU A 14 -0.43 7.67 9.94
C GLU A 14 -1.59 6.71 9.72
N ASP A 15 -2.02 6.62 8.46
CA ASP A 15 -2.90 5.57 7.98
C ASP A 15 -2.08 4.63 7.07
N THR A 16 -1.89 3.39 7.51
CA THR A 16 -1.16 2.38 6.75
C THR A 16 -2.11 1.27 6.32
N VAL A 17 -2.15 0.96 5.02
CA VAL A 17 -2.80 -0.26 4.54
C VAL A 17 -1.74 -1.29 4.16
N ILE A 18 -1.77 -2.43 4.84
CA ILE A 18 -0.96 -3.60 4.50
C ILE A 18 -1.74 -4.41 3.46
N VAL A 19 -1.13 -4.63 2.30
CA VAL A 19 -1.73 -5.30 1.13
C VAL A 19 -0.95 -6.57 0.86
N GLU A 20 -1.55 -7.70 1.22
CA GLU A 20 -0.90 -9.00 1.19
C GLU A 20 -1.42 -9.84 0.02
N ASP A 21 -0.48 -10.39 -0.75
CA ASP A 21 -0.75 -11.39 -1.77
C ASP A 21 -1.19 -12.69 -1.10
N GLU A 22 -2.28 -13.26 -1.59
CA GLU A 22 -2.82 -14.53 -1.16
C GLU A 22 -2.83 -15.54 -2.31
N SER A 23 -2.11 -15.31 -3.41
CA SER A 23 -2.10 -16.20 -4.57
C SER A 23 -1.53 -17.59 -4.25
N GLY A 24 -1.75 -18.56 -5.15
CA GLY A 24 -1.43 -19.97 -4.89
C GLY A 24 0.03 -20.22 -4.49
N SER A 25 0.99 -19.51 -5.10
CA SER A 25 2.43 -19.65 -4.80
C SER A 25 2.80 -19.18 -3.39
N MET A 26 1.96 -18.39 -2.72
CA MET A 26 2.16 -18.03 -1.32
C MET A 26 2.09 -19.25 -0.38
N GLY A 27 1.55 -20.37 -0.85
CA GLY A 27 1.58 -21.66 -0.14
C GLY A 27 2.93 -22.37 -0.17
N ASP A 28 3.89 -21.92 -0.98
CA ASP A 28 5.19 -22.57 -1.14
C ASP A 28 6.01 -22.51 0.16
N THR A 29 6.82 -23.56 0.39
CA THR A 29 7.58 -23.77 1.65
C THR A 29 9.06 -23.42 1.54
N ASP A 30 9.45 -22.70 0.49
CA ASP A 30 10.79 -22.12 0.33
C ASP A 30 11.06 -20.99 1.35
N TYR A 31 9.99 -20.43 1.93
CA TYR A 31 9.99 -19.70 3.19
C TYR A 31 9.27 -20.54 4.23
N LYS A 32 9.94 -20.91 5.33
CA LYS A 32 9.30 -21.73 6.37
C LYS A 32 8.39 -20.88 7.27
N PRO A 33 7.18 -21.34 7.62
CA PRO A 33 6.57 -22.62 7.21
C PRO A 33 6.07 -22.60 5.75
N THR A 34 5.44 -21.50 5.36
CA THR A 34 5.13 -21.13 3.96
C THR A 34 5.44 -19.65 3.76
N ARG A 35 5.53 -19.17 2.51
CA ARG A 35 5.63 -17.73 2.20
C ARG A 35 4.52 -16.94 2.91
N LEU A 36 3.29 -17.42 2.85
CA LEU A 36 2.13 -16.84 3.56
C LEU A 36 2.31 -16.85 5.08
N GLY A 37 2.89 -17.91 5.64
CA GLY A 37 3.24 -17.97 7.06
C GLY A 37 4.23 -16.88 7.45
N GLY A 38 5.28 -16.68 6.64
CA GLY A 38 6.24 -15.60 6.84
C GLY A 38 5.61 -14.20 6.74
N VAL A 39 4.65 -14.03 5.84
CA VAL A 39 3.85 -12.80 5.72
C VAL A 39 3.01 -12.53 6.97
N LYS A 40 2.31 -13.55 7.50
CA LYS A 40 1.53 -13.42 8.74
C LYS A 40 2.44 -12.98 9.90
N GLU A 41 3.56 -13.67 10.11
CA GLU A 41 4.54 -13.33 11.16
C GLU A 41 5.09 -11.90 10.99
N ALA A 42 5.36 -11.46 9.76
CA ALA A 42 5.85 -10.11 9.50
C ALA A 42 4.78 -9.03 9.74
N GLY A 43 3.55 -9.26 9.29
CA GLY A 43 2.40 -8.40 9.54
C GLY A 43 2.08 -8.26 11.03
N GLU A 44 2.13 -9.36 11.78
CA GLU A 44 1.99 -9.37 13.23
C GLU A 44 3.06 -8.48 13.87
N ALA A 45 4.33 -8.72 13.55
CA ALA A 45 5.45 -7.92 14.08
C ALA A 45 5.32 -6.42 13.78
N HIS A 46 4.78 -6.04 12.61
CA HIS A 46 4.47 -4.65 12.30
C HIS A 46 3.41 -4.07 13.23
N ILE A 47 2.28 -4.78 13.39
CA ILE A 47 1.17 -4.36 14.26
C ILE A 47 1.65 -4.23 15.70
N GLU A 48 2.44 -5.18 16.20
CA GLU A 48 2.95 -5.14 17.57
C GLU A 48 3.85 -3.93 17.80
N GLU A 49 4.84 -3.73 16.94
CA GLU A 49 5.78 -2.62 17.05
C GLU A 49 5.07 -1.27 16.94
N LYS A 50 4.09 -1.14 16.04
CA LYS A 50 3.31 0.09 15.87
C LYS A 50 2.36 0.33 17.04
N ALA A 51 1.75 -0.72 17.60
CA ALA A 51 0.91 -0.61 18.81
C ALA A 51 1.70 -0.08 20.01
N SER A 52 2.96 -0.52 20.17
CA SER A 52 3.80 -0.07 21.26
C SER A 52 4.34 1.35 21.07
N SER A 53 4.68 1.73 19.84
CA SER A 53 5.35 3.02 19.58
C SER A 53 4.39 4.14 19.19
N TYR A 54 3.30 3.81 18.48
CA TYR A 54 2.39 4.76 17.82
C TYR A 54 0.92 4.27 17.89
N PRO A 55 0.35 4.09 19.10
CA PRO A 55 -0.96 3.45 19.29
C PRO A 55 -2.12 4.15 18.56
N GLU A 56 -2.02 5.46 18.35
CA GLU A 56 -3.04 6.28 17.66
C GLU A 56 -3.02 6.14 16.13
N ASN A 57 -1.95 5.59 15.56
CA ASN A 57 -1.89 5.36 14.12
C ASN A 57 -2.87 4.26 13.71
N ARG A 58 -3.39 4.34 12.49
CA ARG A 58 -4.37 3.38 11.97
C ARG A 58 -3.73 2.41 11.00
N VAL A 59 -4.12 1.14 11.11
CA VAL A 59 -3.74 0.08 10.17
C VAL A 59 -4.99 -0.53 9.56
N GLY A 60 -4.97 -0.73 8.25
CA GLY A 60 -5.93 -1.53 7.50
C GLY A 60 -5.23 -2.75 6.89
N ILE A 61 -5.97 -3.84 6.67
CA ILE A 61 -5.45 -5.07 6.07
C ILE A 61 -6.30 -5.42 4.87
N VAL A 62 -5.66 -5.54 3.73
CA VAL A 62 -6.23 -5.97 2.46
C VAL A 62 -5.51 -7.25 2.04
N SER A 63 -6.27 -8.24 1.58
CA SER A 63 -5.72 -9.37 0.84
C SER A 63 -6.11 -9.30 -0.61
N TYR A 64 -5.28 -9.86 -1.50
CA TYR A 64 -5.64 -9.99 -2.90
C TYR A 64 -5.10 -11.27 -3.53
N SER A 65 -5.89 -11.82 -4.46
CA SER A 65 -5.48 -12.83 -5.43
C SER A 65 -5.98 -12.37 -6.81
N GLY A 66 -6.97 -13.04 -7.41
CA GLY A 66 -7.66 -12.52 -8.60
C GLY A 66 -8.55 -11.31 -8.31
N LYS A 67 -9.04 -11.19 -7.08
CA LYS A 67 -9.81 -10.07 -6.52
C LYS A 67 -9.19 -9.65 -5.19
N ALA A 68 -9.48 -8.43 -4.73
CA ALA A 68 -9.05 -7.94 -3.42
C ALA A 68 -10.23 -7.89 -2.44
N ARG A 69 -9.91 -8.01 -1.14
CA ARG A 69 -10.87 -7.90 -0.03
C ARG A 69 -10.23 -7.14 1.12
N THR A 70 -10.98 -6.20 1.70
CA THR A 70 -10.62 -5.62 3.01
C THR A 70 -10.91 -6.64 4.11
N LEU A 71 -9.86 -7.15 4.77
CA LEU A 71 -9.98 -8.05 5.93
C LEU A 71 -10.15 -7.28 7.24
N CYS A 72 -9.57 -6.08 7.32
CA CYS A 72 -9.79 -5.13 8.41
C CYS A 72 -9.74 -3.69 7.84
N PRO A 73 -10.76 -2.85 8.07
CA PRO A 73 -10.69 -1.43 7.73
C PRO A 73 -9.67 -0.71 8.61
N LEU A 74 -9.31 0.53 8.25
CA LEU A 74 -8.44 1.37 9.06
C LEU A 74 -8.91 1.43 10.51
N THR A 75 -8.08 0.89 11.40
CA THR A 75 -8.38 0.76 12.83
C THR A 75 -7.19 1.30 13.63
N PRO A 76 -7.38 2.15 14.66
CA PRO A 76 -6.31 2.56 15.57
C PRO A 76 -5.60 1.33 16.14
N VAL A 77 -4.29 1.28 16.02
CA VAL A 77 -3.53 0.03 16.25
C VAL A 77 -3.48 -0.33 17.73
N GLY A 78 -3.43 0.66 18.63
CA GLY A 78 -3.42 0.45 20.08
C GLY A 78 -4.68 -0.24 20.58
N SER A 79 -5.86 0.34 20.29
CA SER A 79 -7.16 -0.23 20.70
C SER A 79 -7.62 -1.39 19.81
N GLY A 80 -7.14 -1.46 18.57
CA GLY A 80 -7.58 -2.41 17.55
C GLY A 80 -6.67 -3.63 17.35
N LYS A 81 -5.57 -3.78 18.11
CA LYS A 81 -4.55 -4.84 17.90
C LYS A 81 -5.17 -6.22 17.67
N LYS A 82 -6.06 -6.68 18.55
CA LYS A 82 -6.69 -8.01 18.46
C LYS A 82 -7.50 -8.20 17.15
N LYS A 83 -8.16 -7.15 16.67
CA LYS A 83 -8.94 -7.20 15.41
C LYS A 83 -8.02 -7.32 14.20
N LEU A 84 -6.89 -6.60 14.21
CA LEU A 84 -5.89 -6.65 13.15
C LEU A 84 -5.20 -8.01 13.07
N LEU A 85 -4.77 -8.57 14.21
CA LEU A 85 -4.15 -9.91 14.26
C LEU A 85 -5.11 -10.99 13.73
N LYS A 86 -6.37 -10.97 14.18
CA LYS A 86 -7.42 -11.85 13.65
C LYS A 86 -7.68 -11.70 12.15
N ALA A 87 -7.41 -10.52 11.57
CA ALA A 87 -7.56 -10.33 10.14
C ALA A 87 -6.39 -10.96 9.36
N LEU A 88 -5.16 -10.91 9.88
CA LEU A 88 -4.01 -11.63 9.28
C LEU A 88 -4.22 -13.14 9.31
N GLU A 89 -4.79 -13.68 10.39
CA GLU A 89 -5.11 -15.11 10.50
C GLU A 89 -5.98 -15.62 9.34
N LYS A 90 -6.88 -14.76 8.81
CA LYS A 90 -7.79 -15.08 7.69
C LYS A 90 -7.09 -15.19 6.33
N LEU A 91 -5.83 -14.78 6.20
CA LEU A 91 -5.11 -14.93 4.94
C LEU A 91 -4.97 -16.43 4.59
N SER A 92 -5.24 -16.78 3.34
CA SER A 92 -5.18 -18.14 2.81
C SER A 92 -4.64 -18.15 1.38
N SER A 93 -3.73 -19.05 1.05
CA SER A 93 -3.16 -19.13 -0.30
C SER A 93 -4.13 -19.77 -1.31
N GLY A 94 -4.33 -19.14 -2.45
CA GLY A 94 -5.14 -19.64 -3.56
C GLY A 94 -5.40 -18.60 -4.66
N GLY A 95 -5.64 -19.09 -5.87
CA GLY A 95 -6.00 -18.24 -7.02
C GLY A 95 -4.81 -17.61 -7.74
N THR A 96 -5.12 -16.64 -8.61
CA THR A 96 -4.16 -15.90 -9.45
C THR A 96 -3.64 -14.63 -8.77
N THR A 97 -2.84 -13.82 -9.46
CA THR A 97 -2.23 -12.58 -8.93
C THR A 97 -2.77 -11.35 -9.66
N ASN A 98 -3.48 -10.47 -8.96
CA ASN A 98 -4.02 -9.20 -9.45
C ASN A 98 -3.61 -8.04 -8.52
N ILE A 99 -2.36 -7.60 -8.67
CA ILE A 99 -1.77 -6.49 -7.90
C ILE A 99 -2.63 -5.22 -8.02
N THR A 100 -3.23 -5.00 -9.19
CA THR A 100 -4.11 -3.84 -9.41
C THR A 100 -5.33 -3.86 -8.50
N ALA A 101 -5.93 -5.03 -8.26
CA ALA A 101 -7.05 -5.14 -7.33
C ALA A 101 -6.64 -4.75 -5.91
N GLY A 102 -5.50 -5.27 -5.43
CA GLY A 102 -4.97 -4.93 -4.10
C GLY A 102 -4.69 -3.44 -3.94
N LEU A 103 -4.01 -2.82 -4.92
CA LEU A 103 -3.75 -1.38 -4.93
C LEU A 103 -5.03 -0.55 -4.94
N ARG A 104 -6.03 -0.94 -5.72
CA ARG A 104 -7.32 -0.22 -5.77
C ARG A 104 -8.06 -0.29 -4.44
N GLU A 105 -8.15 -1.47 -3.84
CA GLU A 105 -8.82 -1.66 -2.56
C GLU A 105 -8.14 -0.84 -1.45
N ALA A 106 -6.81 -0.85 -1.42
CA ALA A 106 -6.05 -0.01 -0.49
C ALA A 106 -6.25 1.49 -0.75
N GLY A 107 -6.31 1.89 -2.02
CA GLY A 107 -6.64 3.26 -2.42
C GLY A 107 -8.00 3.70 -1.92
N LYS A 108 -9.03 2.83 -1.99
CA LYS A 108 -10.37 3.12 -1.46
C LYS A 108 -10.35 3.41 0.04
N LEU A 109 -9.63 2.59 0.81
CA LEU A 109 -9.50 2.78 2.27
C LEU A 109 -8.78 4.07 2.65
N LEU A 110 -7.85 4.54 1.80
CA LEU A 110 -7.00 5.69 2.11
C LEU A 110 -7.52 7.01 1.55
N LEU A 111 -8.24 7.02 0.43
CA LEU A 111 -8.51 8.24 -0.34
C LEU A 111 -9.95 8.77 -0.24
N ASP A 112 -10.83 8.15 0.55
CA ASP A 112 -12.22 8.58 0.81
C ASP A 112 -12.99 9.03 -0.46
N GLY A 113 -12.80 8.32 -1.59
CA GLY A 113 -13.47 8.63 -2.85
C GLY A 113 -13.19 7.58 -3.94
N GLU A 114 -14.24 6.84 -4.33
CA GLU A 114 -14.17 5.80 -5.36
C GLU A 114 -13.95 6.35 -6.78
N ASP A 115 -14.26 7.62 -7.03
CA ASP A 115 -14.39 8.16 -8.41
C ASP A 115 -13.07 8.50 -9.11
N SER A 116 -11.96 8.68 -8.38
CA SER A 116 -10.69 9.11 -9.00
C SER A 116 -9.79 7.97 -9.51
N ILE A 117 -10.03 6.72 -9.09
CA ILE A 117 -9.15 5.59 -9.45
C ILE A 117 -9.63 4.88 -10.73
N GLY A 118 -10.89 5.09 -11.12
CA GLY A 118 -11.54 4.43 -12.27
C GLY A 118 -12.15 5.39 -13.29
N MET A 119 -11.32 5.96 -14.16
CA MET A 119 -11.55 6.19 -15.60
C MET A 119 -10.32 6.91 -16.16
N ASP A 120 -10.15 6.88 -17.48
CA ASP A 120 -9.03 7.52 -18.16
C ASP A 120 -9.26 9.04 -18.22
N GLU A 121 -8.36 9.82 -17.61
CA GLU A 121 -8.42 11.31 -17.61
C GLU A 121 -8.65 11.84 -19.05
N GLY A 122 -8.01 11.22 -20.05
CA GLY A 122 -8.14 11.59 -21.45
C GLY A 122 -9.51 11.29 -22.09
N LEU A 123 -10.19 10.23 -21.66
CA LEU A 123 -11.53 9.90 -22.16
C LEU A 123 -12.58 10.87 -21.61
N MET A 124 -12.47 11.26 -20.33
CA MET A 124 -13.38 12.25 -19.74
C MET A 124 -13.12 13.66 -20.22
N GLU A 125 -11.86 14.02 -20.47
CA GLU A 125 -11.50 15.29 -21.10
C GLU A 125 -12.00 15.35 -22.55
N GLY A 126 -11.84 14.25 -23.30
CA GLY A 126 -12.38 14.12 -24.66
C GLY A 126 -13.90 14.18 -24.71
N LEU A 127 -14.60 13.46 -23.82
CA LEU A 127 -16.06 13.47 -23.72
C LEU A 127 -16.59 14.83 -23.22
N SER A 128 -15.94 15.44 -22.23
CA SER A 128 -16.33 16.78 -21.74
C SER A 128 -16.20 17.82 -22.83
N ARG A 129 -15.10 17.82 -23.60
CA ARG A 129 -14.88 18.79 -24.67
C ARG A 129 -15.91 18.63 -25.80
N LEU A 130 -16.35 17.39 -26.05
CA LEU A 130 -17.35 17.09 -27.08
C LEU A 130 -18.77 17.50 -26.68
N ILE A 131 -19.16 17.29 -25.41
CA ILE A 131 -20.53 17.56 -24.92
C ILE A 131 -20.68 19.00 -24.41
N PHE A 132 -19.65 19.56 -23.77
CA PHE A 132 -19.73 20.82 -23.01
C PHE A 132 -18.80 21.93 -23.51
N GLY A 133 -18.00 21.70 -24.56
CA GLY A 133 -17.01 22.67 -25.05
C GLY A 133 -15.79 22.81 -24.12
N GLU A 134 -14.91 23.78 -24.39
CA GLU A 134 -13.65 23.95 -23.64
C GLU A 134 -13.89 24.21 -22.13
N PRO A 135 -13.06 23.64 -21.23
CA PRO A 135 -13.30 23.73 -19.80
C PRO A 135 -13.02 25.15 -19.28
N ALA A 136 -13.98 25.70 -18.52
CA ALA A 136 -13.76 26.89 -17.71
C ALA A 136 -12.79 26.58 -16.55
N LYS A 137 -11.80 27.45 -16.34
CA LYS A 137 -10.77 27.36 -15.27
C LYS A 137 -11.42 27.04 -13.91
N LYS A 138 -11.18 25.84 -13.37
CA LYS A 138 -11.58 25.48 -12.00
C LYS A 138 -10.75 26.28 -10.99
N LYS A 139 -11.42 26.91 -10.03
CA LYS A 139 -10.80 27.55 -8.86
C LYS A 139 -10.11 26.48 -8.01
N ASP A 140 -8.83 26.70 -7.72
CA ASP A 140 -8.04 25.90 -6.79
C ASP A 140 -8.59 26.02 -5.37
N SER A 141 -9.47 25.11 -4.95
CA SER A 141 -9.76 24.89 -3.53
C SER A 141 -8.79 23.85 -2.98
N LYS A 142 -7.53 24.24 -2.77
CA LYS A 142 -6.62 23.47 -1.88
C LYS A 142 -7.12 23.67 -0.45
N SER A 143 -7.85 22.71 0.10
CA SER A 143 -8.06 22.64 1.55
C SER A 143 -6.73 22.28 2.21
N SER A 144 -6.14 23.27 2.88
CA SER A 144 -4.91 23.17 3.67
C SER A 144 -5.17 22.53 5.05
N GLY A 145 -5.90 21.40 5.09
CA GLY A 145 -6.08 20.60 6.30
C GLY A 145 -5.06 19.46 6.33
N GLN A 146 -4.16 19.43 7.31
CA GLN A 146 -3.23 18.32 7.55
C GLN A 146 -4.02 17.04 7.88
N GLY A 147 -4.29 16.23 6.87
CA GLY A 147 -4.77 14.86 7.05
C GLY A 147 -3.62 13.90 7.38
N ASN A 148 -3.94 12.75 7.98
CA ASN A 148 -2.97 11.70 8.30
C ASN A 148 -2.08 11.38 7.09
N GLN A 149 -0.81 11.10 7.33
CA GLN A 149 0.09 10.61 6.29
C GLN A 149 -0.35 9.21 5.86
N LYS A 150 -0.53 8.99 4.56
CA LYS A 150 -1.08 7.75 4.00
C LYS A 150 0.01 6.86 3.42
N ARG A 151 0.00 5.56 3.75
CA ARG A 151 0.96 4.54 3.27
C ARG A 151 0.24 3.28 2.80
N ILE A 152 0.78 2.67 1.76
CA ILE A 152 0.52 1.28 1.37
C ILE A 152 1.82 0.49 1.52
N ILE A 153 1.75 -0.66 2.19
CA ILE A 153 2.79 -1.69 2.16
C ILE A 153 2.25 -2.81 1.28
N LEU A 154 2.76 -2.91 0.06
CA LEU A 154 2.38 -3.96 -0.89
C LEU A 154 3.42 -5.08 -0.85
N LEU A 155 2.97 -6.31 -0.60
CA LEU A 155 3.79 -7.50 -0.72
C LEU A 155 3.24 -8.43 -1.80
N THR A 156 4.14 -9.03 -2.58
CA THR A 156 3.81 -10.06 -3.57
C THR A 156 4.92 -11.09 -3.70
N ASP A 157 4.57 -12.30 -4.14
CA ASP A 157 5.51 -13.32 -4.56
C ASP A 157 5.52 -13.59 -6.07
N GLY A 158 4.80 -12.78 -6.85
CA GLY A 158 4.63 -13.04 -8.27
C GLY A 158 4.32 -11.81 -9.12
N LYS A 159 4.42 -12.00 -10.44
CA LYS A 159 3.99 -11.00 -11.43
C LYS A 159 2.48 -10.85 -11.43
N ASN A 160 1.99 -9.64 -11.71
CA ASN A 160 0.59 -9.43 -12.03
C ASN A 160 0.18 -10.29 -13.24
N ARG A 161 -0.78 -11.19 -13.04
CA ARG A 161 -1.26 -12.16 -14.06
C ARG A 161 -2.58 -11.72 -14.70
N THR A 162 -3.39 -10.95 -13.98
CA THR A 162 -4.74 -10.57 -14.43
C THR A 162 -5.02 -9.09 -14.17
N GLY A 163 -6.05 -8.56 -14.81
CA GLY A 163 -6.43 -7.15 -14.68
C GLY A 163 -5.50 -6.18 -15.42
N PRO A 164 -5.78 -4.87 -15.34
CA PRO A 164 -4.99 -3.85 -16.03
C PRO A 164 -3.64 -3.62 -15.33
N SER A 165 -2.75 -2.85 -15.97
CA SER A 165 -1.39 -2.60 -15.45
C SER A 165 -1.40 -2.00 -14.03
N PRO A 166 -0.71 -2.63 -13.06
CA PRO A 166 -0.60 -2.11 -11.70
C PRO A 166 0.26 -0.85 -11.62
N VAL A 167 1.18 -0.63 -12.56
CA VAL A 167 2.01 0.58 -12.63
C VAL A 167 1.16 1.84 -12.83
N LYS A 168 0.11 1.79 -13.69
CA LYS A 168 -0.79 2.94 -13.90
C LYS A 168 -1.55 3.27 -12.62
N THR A 169 -2.05 2.25 -11.92
CA THR A 169 -2.76 2.39 -10.63
C THR A 169 -1.83 2.96 -9.55
N GLY A 170 -0.62 2.42 -9.40
CA GLY A 170 0.38 2.90 -8.45
C GLY A 170 0.75 4.37 -8.69
N LYS A 171 0.90 4.80 -9.95
CA LYS A 171 1.13 6.22 -10.29
C LYS A 171 -0.03 7.12 -9.83
N LYS A 172 -1.29 6.72 -10.03
CA LYS A 172 -2.46 7.48 -9.57
C LYS A 172 -2.48 7.63 -8.04
N ILE A 173 -2.26 6.52 -7.32
CA ILE A 173 -2.23 6.51 -5.85
C ILE A 173 -1.10 7.40 -5.32
N LYS A 174 0.09 7.35 -5.93
CA LYS A 174 1.21 8.25 -5.58
C LYS A 174 0.90 9.72 -5.84
N LYS A 175 0.24 10.05 -6.97
CA LYS A 175 -0.20 11.43 -7.29
C LYS A 175 -1.16 11.98 -6.23
N ALA A 176 -1.93 11.12 -5.57
CA ALA A 176 -2.82 11.48 -4.46
C ALA A 176 -2.12 11.61 -3.10
N GLY A 177 -0.78 11.55 -3.05
CA GLY A 177 0.00 11.76 -1.82
C GLY A 177 0.20 10.51 -0.95
N VAL A 178 -0.21 9.33 -1.44
CA VAL A 178 0.01 8.05 -0.74
C VAL A 178 1.41 7.53 -1.04
N ILE A 179 2.13 7.11 0.00
CA ILE A 179 3.45 6.50 -0.12
C ILE A 179 3.28 4.99 -0.31
N ILE A 180 3.89 4.42 -1.34
CA ILE A 180 3.83 2.98 -1.61
C ILE A 180 5.20 2.37 -1.35
N ASP A 181 5.27 1.48 -0.36
CA ASP A 181 6.36 0.55 -0.11
C ASP A 181 6.04 -0.77 -0.82
N CYS A 182 6.99 -1.32 -1.59
CA CYS A 182 6.81 -2.61 -2.28
C CYS A 182 7.82 -3.64 -1.77
N ILE A 183 7.34 -4.86 -1.50
CA ILE A 183 8.16 -5.99 -1.06
C ILE A 183 7.90 -7.16 -1.99
N GLY A 184 8.97 -7.74 -2.53
CA GLY A 184 8.92 -8.99 -3.29
C GLY A 184 9.54 -10.12 -2.49
N ILE A 185 8.85 -11.26 -2.39
CA ILE A 185 9.39 -12.50 -1.80
C ILE A 185 9.30 -13.63 -2.82
N ALA A 186 10.39 -14.30 -3.16
CA ALA A 186 10.40 -15.46 -4.06
C ALA A 186 11.79 -16.10 -4.01
N GLY A 187 12.08 -17.06 -4.90
CA GLY A 187 13.44 -17.54 -5.11
C GLY A 187 14.37 -16.46 -5.68
N SER A 188 13.84 -15.57 -6.53
CA SER A 188 14.60 -14.53 -7.21
C SER A 188 13.78 -13.26 -7.52
N PRO A 189 14.44 -12.10 -7.73
CA PRO A 189 13.76 -10.85 -8.10
C PRO A 189 12.96 -10.93 -9.42
N ASP A 190 13.36 -11.80 -10.35
CA ASP A 190 12.69 -11.92 -11.65
C ASP A 190 11.31 -12.58 -11.55
N GLU A 191 11.07 -13.39 -10.52
CA GLU A 191 9.79 -14.07 -10.28
C GLU A 191 8.69 -13.07 -9.85
N VAL A 192 9.07 -12.03 -9.11
CA VAL A 192 8.14 -11.02 -8.57
C VAL A 192 7.86 -9.85 -9.51
N GLY A 193 8.46 -9.86 -10.71
CA GLY A 193 8.30 -8.74 -11.65
C GLY A 193 8.92 -7.44 -11.13
N GLU A 194 10.13 -7.52 -10.59
CA GLU A 194 10.83 -6.42 -9.90
C GLU A 194 10.75 -5.06 -10.63
N LYS A 195 10.87 -5.05 -11.97
CA LYS A 195 10.80 -3.82 -12.77
C LYS A 195 9.48 -3.06 -12.57
N ASP A 196 8.36 -3.75 -12.44
CA ASP A 196 7.06 -3.13 -12.21
C ASP A 196 6.88 -2.73 -10.75
N LEU A 197 7.33 -3.55 -9.80
CA LEU A 197 7.33 -3.19 -8.37
C LEU A 197 8.12 -1.92 -8.10
N LYS A 198 9.30 -1.76 -8.71
CA LYS A 198 10.11 -0.52 -8.62
C LYS A 198 9.38 0.69 -9.19
N LYS A 199 8.55 0.53 -10.24
CA LYS A 199 7.75 1.63 -10.81
C LYS A 199 6.51 1.95 -9.98
N ILE A 200 5.93 0.96 -9.31
CA ILE A 200 4.79 1.11 -8.38
C ILE A 200 5.25 1.85 -7.12
N ALA A 201 6.37 1.40 -6.52
CA ALA A 201 6.94 1.98 -5.30
C ALA A 201 7.15 3.49 -5.42
N SER A 202 6.97 4.20 -4.31
CA SER A 202 7.36 5.60 -4.19
C SER A 202 8.89 5.73 -4.12
N THR A 203 9.40 6.93 -4.36
CA THR A 203 10.84 7.20 -4.24
C THR A 203 11.16 7.67 -2.82
N GLY A 204 12.23 7.13 -2.22
CA GLY A 204 12.77 7.59 -0.94
C GLY A 204 13.66 8.83 -1.08
N LYS A 205 14.08 9.42 0.04
CA LYS A 205 14.99 10.60 0.08
C LYS A 205 16.27 10.45 -0.73
N ASN A 206 16.79 9.23 -0.81
CA ASN A 206 18.01 8.89 -1.52
C ASN A 206 17.82 8.73 -3.04
N GLY A 207 16.64 9.08 -3.58
CA GLY A 207 16.30 8.90 -4.98
C GLY A 207 16.04 7.44 -5.38
N LYS A 208 16.13 6.48 -4.45
CA LYS A 208 15.90 5.05 -4.73
C LYS A 208 14.43 4.69 -4.53
N PRO A 209 13.88 3.74 -5.30
CA PRO A 209 12.55 3.20 -5.04
C PRO A 209 12.46 2.62 -3.62
N ARG A 210 11.30 2.80 -2.98
CA ARG A 210 10.92 2.16 -1.71
C ARG A 210 10.53 0.71 -1.95
N TYR A 211 11.48 -0.04 -2.48
CA TYR A 211 11.33 -1.42 -2.91
C TYR A 211 12.41 -2.29 -2.28
N TRP A 212 12.03 -3.49 -1.85
CA TRP A 212 12.94 -4.51 -1.37
C TRP A 212 12.55 -5.89 -1.89
N PHE A 213 13.50 -6.59 -2.51
CA PHE A 213 13.42 -8.05 -2.64
C PHE A 213 13.96 -8.67 -1.34
N ILE A 214 13.24 -9.60 -0.75
CA ILE A 214 13.60 -10.17 0.54
C ILE A 214 13.50 -11.68 0.50
N GLY A 215 14.61 -12.34 0.16
CA GLY A 215 14.84 -13.80 0.09
C GLY A 215 14.76 -14.60 1.41
N ASP A 216 14.46 -13.96 2.54
CA ASP A 216 14.58 -14.56 3.87
C ASP A 216 13.50 -14.05 4.84
N LYS A 217 12.89 -14.96 5.61
CA LYS A 217 11.82 -14.62 6.56
C LYS A 217 12.30 -13.68 7.68
N GLY A 218 13.48 -13.91 8.25
CA GLY A 218 14.01 -13.06 9.32
C GLY A 218 14.19 -11.62 8.88
N LYS A 219 14.70 -11.42 7.65
CA LYS A 219 14.81 -10.10 7.00
C LYS A 219 13.44 -9.50 6.69
N LEU A 220 12.43 -10.29 6.35
CA LEU A 220 11.07 -9.82 6.10
C LEU A 220 10.44 -9.23 7.38
N ILE A 221 10.51 -9.98 8.48
CA ILE A 221 10.03 -9.54 9.80
C ILE A 221 10.76 -8.25 10.21
N LYS A 222 12.09 -8.21 10.06
CA LYS A 222 12.88 -7.00 10.34
C LYS A 222 12.42 -5.81 9.48
N LYS A 223 12.15 -6.02 8.20
CA LYS A 223 11.66 -4.95 7.30
C LYS A 223 10.29 -4.44 7.75
N TYR A 224 9.36 -5.31 8.12
CA TYR A 224 8.03 -4.91 8.61
C TYR A 224 8.11 -4.09 9.91
N LYS A 225 9.01 -4.44 10.82
CA LYS A 225 9.34 -3.64 12.02
C LYS A 225 10.01 -2.30 11.69
N GLU A 226 10.79 -2.22 10.62
CA GLU A 226 11.32 -0.93 10.16
C GLU A 226 10.21 -0.04 9.58
N LEU A 227 9.24 -0.64 8.87
CA LEU A 227 8.11 0.04 8.25
C LEU A 227 6.97 0.39 9.24
N SER A 228 6.96 -0.15 10.46
CA SER A 228 5.99 0.27 11.50
C SER A 228 6.31 1.66 12.06
N LYS A 229 7.57 2.10 11.91
CA LYS A 229 8.02 3.44 12.29
C LYS A 229 7.48 4.50 11.34
N HIS A 230 7.53 5.75 11.83
CA HIS A 230 7.07 6.88 11.05
C HIS A 230 7.70 6.95 9.66
N ILE A 231 6.88 7.33 8.69
CA ILE A 231 7.34 7.73 7.37
C ILE A 231 8.33 8.87 7.56
N LYS A 232 9.53 8.70 7.01
CA LYS A 232 10.41 9.83 6.74
C LYS A 232 10.01 10.37 5.36
N PRO A 233 9.11 11.37 5.24
CA PRO A 233 8.70 11.92 3.95
C PRO A 233 9.94 12.43 3.21
N ALA A 234 9.96 12.32 1.88
CA ALA A 234 11.11 12.71 1.05
C ALA A 234 11.57 14.15 1.36
#